data_AF-A0A699YQ04-F1
#
_entry.id   AF-A0A699YQ04-F1
#
_cell.length_a   1.000
_cell.length_b   1.000
_cell.length_c   1.000
_cell.angle_alpha   90.00
_cell.angle_beta   90.00
_cell.angle_gamma   90.00
#
_symmetry.space_group_name_H-M   'P 1'
#
loop_
_entity.id
_entity.type
_entity.pdbx_description
1 polymer ?
#
loop_
_entity_poly.entity_id
_entity_poly.type
_entity_poly.pdbx_seq_one_letter_code
_entity_poly.pdbx_strand_id
1 'polypeptide(L)'
;MDKSSSMQAKDGKEEASAIIPAEPESDVSFMRIAHLNRPEWRYGLVGLLASAVCGAIQPAFAFIMASFVTVFYTGQDNIMKEASFYSWMFFVVGCSTLVATILQQWSFGVMGLQLARRLRVAMMRAMVHNEVGWFDREENSSGVLTTKLGSDASYVRGAVGDTLGLMLQNVLCLAFGYVIALV
;
A
#
# COMPACT_ATOMS: atom_id res chain seq x y z
N MET A 1 30.91 -47.12 -14.24
CA MET A 1 31.53 -45.80 -14.51
C MET A 1 30.91 -45.29 -15.79
N ASP A 2 29.83 -44.51 -15.69
CA ASP A 2 29.30 -43.78 -16.83
C ASP A 2 29.06 -42.34 -16.39
N LYS A 3 30.12 -41.54 -16.50
CA LYS A 3 30.17 -40.14 -16.10
C LYS A 3 29.96 -39.20 -17.30
N SER A 4 29.46 -39.73 -18.43
CA SER A 4 29.37 -38.99 -19.69
C SER A 4 28.01 -38.31 -19.93
N SER A 5 26.97 -38.60 -19.12
CA SER A 5 25.62 -38.07 -19.33
C SER A 5 25.32 -36.75 -18.57
N SER A 6 26.19 -36.34 -17.64
CA SER A 6 25.97 -35.12 -16.84
C SER A 6 26.72 -33.86 -17.33
N MET A 7 27.51 -33.96 -18.40
CA MET A 7 28.27 -32.81 -18.93
C MET A 7 27.62 -32.11 -20.14
N GLN A 8 26.58 -32.67 -20.77
CA GLN A 8 25.89 -32.02 -21.90
C GLN A 8 24.64 -31.21 -21.52
N ALA A 9 24.15 -31.31 -20.28
CA ALA A 9 22.98 -30.55 -19.84
C ALA A 9 23.29 -29.13 -19.34
N LYS A 10 24.58 -28.76 -19.27
CA LYS A 10 25.03 -27.46 -18.73
C LYS A 10 25.39 -26.43 -19.80
N ASP A 11 25.78 -26.87 -21.00
CA ASP A 11 26.32 -26.01 -22.05
C ASP A 11 25.23 -25.26 -22.85
N GLY A 12 24.03 -25.85 -22.96
CA GLY A 12 22.91 -25.25 -23.72
C GLY A 12 22.14 -24.14 -22.98
N LYS A 13 22.47 -23.84 -21.71
CA LYS A 13 21.81 -22.78 -20.93
C LYS A 13 22.61 -21.48 -20.84
N GLU A 14 23.92 -21.51 -21.09
CA GLU A 14 24.77 -20.32 -21.03
C GLU A 14 24.77 -19.54 -22.36
N GLU A 15 24.70 -20.21 -23.51
CA GLU A 15 24.71 -19.51 -24.81
C GLU A 15 23.38 -18.80 -25.15
N ALA A 16 22.24 -19.27 -24.61
CA ALA A 16 20.95 -18.60 -24.81
C ALA A 16 20.81 -17.28 -24.03
N SER A 17 21.69 -17.03 -23.04
CA SER A 17 21.69 -15.80 -22.27
C SER A 17 22.50 -14.66 -22.90
N ALA A 18 23.23 -14.92 -24.00
CA ALA A 18 24.22 -13.98 -24.55
C ALA A 18 23.71 -13.09 -25.71
N ILE A 19 22.46 -13.25 -26.16
CA ILE A 19 21.94 -12.55 -27.37
C ILE A 19 20.80 -11.56 -27.04
N ILE A 20 20.32 -11.49 -25.80
CA ILE A 20 19.26 -10.55 -25.42
C ILE A 20 19.93 -9.24 -24.98
N PRO A 21 19.81 -8.13 -25.73
CA PRO A 21 20.14 -6.82 -25.19
C PRO A 21 19.16 -6.60 -24.04
N ALA A 22 19.66 -6.53 -22.81
CA ALA A 22 18.88 -6.12 -21.66
C ALA A 22 18.28 -4.75 -21.99
N GLU A 23 16.96 -4.70 -22.22
CA GLU A 23 16.22 -3.44 -22.26
C GLU A 23 16.58 -2.71 -20.96
N PRO A 24 16.97 -1.42 -21.01
CA PRO A 24 17.32 -0.72 -19.79
C PRO A 24 16.11 -0.81 -18.86
N GLU A 25 16.29 -1.39 -17.67
CA GLU A 25 15.37 -1.25 -16.54
C GLU A 25 15.23 0.26 -16.34
N SER A 26 14.23 0.86 -16.99
CA SER A 26 13.89 2.24 -16.70
C SER A 26 13.34 2.17 -15.28
N ASP A 27 14.10 2.68 -14.31
CA ASP A 27 13.62 2.93 -12.96
C ASP A 27 12.35 3.78 -13.11
N VAL A 28 11.19 3.12 -13.13
CA VAL A 28 9.91 3.79 -13.25
C VAL A 28 9.68 4.42 -11.89
N SER A 29 10.17 5.65 -11.76
CA SER A 29 10.06 6.44 -10.55
C SER A 29 8.60 6.43 -10.09
N PHE A 30 8.36 6.04 -8.84
CA PHE A 30 7.04 6.13 -8.19
C PHE A 30 6.45 7.54 -8.34
N MET A 31 7.31 8.57 -8.48
CA MET A 31 6.93 9.96 -8.74
C MET A 31 6.28 10.17 -10.12
N ARG A 32 6.69 9.40 -11.14
CA ARG A 32 6.10 9.43 -12.49
C ARG A 32 4.74 8.73 -12.54
N ILE A 33 4.55 7.68 -11.73
CA ILE A 33 3.25 7.02 -11.52
C ILE A 33 2.33 7.91 -10.68
N ALA A 34 2.85 8.58 -9.64
CA ALA A 34 2.13 9.55 -8.83
C ALA A 34 1.66 10.77 -9.65
N HIS A 35 2.46 11.21 -10.63
CA HIS A 35 2.08 12.30 -11.53
C HIS A 35 0.93 11.91 -12.49
N LEU A 36 0.76 10.62 -12.81
CA LEU A 36 -0.42 10.11 -13.55
C LEU A 36 -1.71 10.12 -12.69
N ASN A 37 -1.60 10.20 -11.35
CA ASN A 37 -2.73 10.21 -10.43
C ASN A 37 -3.34 11.62 -10.20
N ARG A 38 -2.86 12.64 -10.94
CA ARG A 38 -3.35 14.04 -10.90
C ARG A 38 -4.89 14.21 -10.88
N PRO A 39 -5.70 13.42 -11.61
CA PRO A 39 -7.14 13.62 -11.63
C PRO A 39 -7.87 13.18 -10.34
N GLU A 40 -7.23 12.42 -9.43
CA GLU A 40 -7.89 11.88 -8.21
C GLU A 40 -7.30 12.42 -6.91
N TRP A 41 -6.52 13.50 -6.97
CA TRP A 41 -5.88 14.16 -5.83
C TRP A 41 -6.86 14.47 -4.68
N ARG A 42 -8.14 14.69 -4.98
CA ARG A 42 -9.20 14.95 -3.99
C ARG A 42 -9.46 13.74 -3.08
N TYR A 43 -9.50 12.52 -3.63
CA TYR A 43 -9.68 11.30 -2.84
C TYR A 43 -8.42 10.95 -2.04
N GLY A 44 -7.24 11.20 -2.62
CA GLY A 44 -5.97 11.10 -1.91
C GLY A 44 -5.86 12.07 -0.73
N LEU A 45 -6.35 13.31 -0.87
CA LEU A 45 -6.38 14.31 0.21
C LEU A 45 -7.32 13.92 1.35
N VAL A 46 -8.51 13.39 1.03
CA VAL A 46 -9.44 12.87 2.05
C VAL A 46 -8.82 11.67 2.77
N GLY A 47 -8.17 10.76 2.03
CA GLY A 47 -7.43 9.65 2.61
C GLY A 47 -6.26 10.11 3.49
N LEU A 48 -5.54 11.16 3.12
CA LEU A 48 -4.44 11.75 3.89
C LEU A 48 -4.94 12.31 5.23
N LEU A 49 -6.03 13.08 5.21
CA LEU A 49 -6.66 13.62 6.42
C LEU A 49 -7.18 12.49 7.34
N ALA A 50 -7.84 11.48 6.76
CA ALA A 50 -8.31 10.32 7.53
C ALA A 50 -7.13 9.52 8.13
N SER A 51 -6.02 9.39 7.39
CA SER A 51 -4.79 8.74 7.86
C SER A 51 -4.15 9.49 9.02
N ALA A 52 -4.16 10.83 9.00
CA ALA A 52 -3.68 11.67 10.11
C ALA A 52 -4.45 11.37 11.40
N VAL A 53 -5.78 11.27 11.32
CA VAL A 53 -6.62 10.92 12.46
C VAL A 53 -6.31 9.50 12.94
N CYS A 54 -6.25 8.51 12.04
CA CYS A 54 -5.92 7.13 12.40
C CYS A 54 -4.51 6.98 12.99
N GLY A 55 -3.52 7.74 12.51
CA GLY A 55 -2.16 7.73 13.04
C GLY A 55 -2.08 8.34 14.44
N ALA A 56 -2.90 9.35 14.75
CA ALA A 56 -2.97 9.96 16.08
C ALA A 56 -3.71 9.10 17.11
N ILE A 57 -4.60 8.21 16.67
CA ILE A 57 -5.40 7.34 17.55
C ILE A 57 -4.52 6.42 18.40
N GLN A 58 -3.44 5.85 17.85
CA GLN A 58 -2.56 4.97 18.63
C GLN A 58 -1.92 5.66 19.85
N PRO A 59 -1.24 6.81 19.70
CA PRO A 59 -0.73 7.54 20.85
C PRO A 59 -1.83 8.06 21.78
N ALA A 60 -2.96 8.55 21.24
CA ALA A 60 -4.07 9.03 22.06
C ALA A 60 -4.64 7.92 22.95
N PHE A 61 -4.79 6.71 22.40
CA PHE A 61 -5.23 5.53 23.15
C PHE A 61 -4.25 5.19 24.28
N ALA A 62 -2.94 5.22 24.02
CA ALA A 62 -1.92 4.98 25.02
C ALA A 62 -1.98 6.01 26.17
N PHE A 63 -2.15 7.28 25.85
CA PHE A 63 -2.26 8.36 26.84
C PHE A 63 -3.51 8.23 27.72
N ILE A 64 -4.67 7.95 27.12
CA ILE A 64 -5.92 7.76 27.87
C ILE A 64 -5.82 6.50 28.75
N MET A 65 -5.20 5.43 28.26
CA MET A 65 -4.96 4.21 29.06
C MET A 65 -4.05 4.50 30.25
N ALA A 66 -2.94 5.23 30.04
CA ALA A 66 -2.04 5.61 31.13
C ALA A 66 -2.78 6.44 32.19
N SER A 67 -3.56 7.43 31.76
CA SER A 67 -4.37 8.28 32.65
C SER A 67 -5.39 7.45 33.44
N PHE A 68 -6.09 6.53 32.77
CA PHE A 68 -7.05 5.63 33.41
C PHE A 68 -6.39 4.77 34.49
N VAL A 69 -5.20 4.23 34.23
CA VAL A 69 -4.44 3.45 35.22
C VAL A 69 -4.03 4.33 36.40
N THR A 70 -3.57 5.57 36.18
CA THR A 70 -3.17 6.48 37.28
C THR A 70 -4.31 6.82 38.24
N VAL A 71 -5.56 6.93 37.75
CA VAL A 71 -6.75 7.19 38.58
C VAL A 71 -6.95 6.10 39.63
N PHE A 72 -6.67 4.83 39.30
CA PHE A 72 -6.76 3.72 40.26
C PHE A 72 -5.70 3.78 41.36
N TYR A 73 -4.56 4.41 41.10
CA TYR A 73 -3.48 4.53 42.07
C TYR A 73 -3.60 5.78 42.96
N THR A 74 -4.22 6.87 42.48
CA THR A 74 -4.25 8.17 43.18
C THR A 74 -5.62 8.54 43.76
N GLY A 75 -6.73 8.04 43.20
CA GLY A 75 -8.06 8.39 43.69
C GLY A 75 -8.41 7.65 44.99
N GLN A 76 -8.52 8.35 46.13
CA GLN A 76 -9.08 7.77 47.36
C GLN A 76 -10.56 8.14 47.56
N ASP A 77 -11.03 9.30 47.06
CA ASP A 77 -12.36 9.82 47.41
C ASP A 77 -13.35 10.01 46.23
N ASN A 78 -12.92 9.91 44.96
CA ASN A 78 -13.80 10.13 43.78
C ASN A 78 -13.51 9.23 42.55
N ILE A 79 -12.94 8.03 42.76
CA ILE A 79 -12.54 7.09 41.69
C ILE A 79 -13.69 6.81 40.70
N MET A 80 -14.92 6.62 41.21
CA MET A 80 -16.06 6.20 40.39
C MET A 80 -16.44 7.26 39.34
N LYS A 81 -16.32 8.56 39.68
CA LYS A 81 -16.66 9.67 38.77
C LYS A 81 -15.59 9.83 37.70
N GLU A 82 -14.31 9.77 38.06
CA GLU A 82 -13.21 9.86 37.11
C GLU A 82 -13.16 8.64 36.19
N ALA A 83 -13.32 7.43 36.72
CA ALA A 83 -13.38 6.21 35.92
C ALA A 83 -14.55 6.23 34.92
N SER A 84 -15.72 6.75 35.32
CA SER A 84 -16.87 6.90 34.42
C SER A 84 -16.59 7.90 33.29
N PHE A 85 -15.86 8.99 33.59
CA PHE A 85 -15.46 9.98 32.60
C PHE A 85 -14.48 9.39 31.56
N TYR A 86 -13.42 8.70 32.01
CA TYR A 86 -12.46 8.06 31.11
C TYR A 86 -13.10 6.92 30.29
N SER A 87 -14.05 6.16 30.86
CA SER A 87 -14.80 5.14 30.13
C SER A 87 -15.61 5.73 28.97
N TRP A 88 -16.30 6.86 29.20
CA TRP A 88 -16.99 7.59 28.13
C TRP A 88 -16.03 8.12 27.06
N MET A 89 -14.84 8.61 27.45
CA MET A 89 -13.81 9.02 26.49
C MET A 89 -13.35 7.85 25.61
N PHE A 90 -13.11 6.66 26.20
CA PHE A 90 -12.78 5.46 25.43
C PHE A 90 -13.86 5.10 24.41
N PHE A 91 -15.12 5.21 24.82
CA PHE A 91 -16.24 4.94 23.92
C PHE A 91 -16.25 5.88 22.72
N VAL A 92 -16.09 7.19 22.95
CA VAL A 92 -16.04 8.21 21.87
C VAL A 92 -14.84 7.98 20.95
N VAL A 93 -13.67 7.70 21.51
CA VAL A 93 -12.45 7.40 20.72
C VAL A 93 -12.65 6.14 19.88
N GLY A 94 -13.24 5.08 20.45
CA GLY A 94 -13.55 3.84 19.73
C GLY A 94 -14.50 4.08 18.54
N CYS A 95 -15.59 4.81 18.76
CA CYS A 95 -16.52 5.19 17.69
C CYS A 95 -15.84 6.02 16.60
N SER A 96 -15.04 7.02 16.98
CA SER A 96 -14.31 7.87 16.02
C SER A 96 -13.29 7.07 15.20
N THR A 97 -12.61 6.09 15.82
CA THR A 97 -11.64 5.20 15.17
C THR A 97 -12.32 4.33 14.13
N LEU A 98 -13.48 3.77 14.45
CA LEU A 98 -14.24 2.95 13.51
C LEU A 98 -14.62 3.76 12.27
N VAL A 99 -15.12 4.99 12.44
CA VAL A 99 -15.50 5.84 11.31
C VAL A 99 -14.27 6.26 10.50
N ALA A 100 -13.20 6.69 11.16
CA ALA A 100 -11.98 7.15 10.49
C ALA A 100 -11.29 6.05 9.68
N THR A 101 -11.18 4.84 10.23
CA THR A 101 -10.55 3.69 9.56
C THR A 101 -11.35 3.22 8.35
N ILE A 102 -12.69 3.17 8.44
CA ILE A 102 -13.54 2.85 7.30
C ILE A 102 -13.37 3.89 6.20
N LEU A 103 -13.42 5.18 6.52
CA LEU A 103 -13.24 6.26 5.54
C LEU A 103 -11.85 6.23 4.90
N GLN A 104 -10.80 5.96 5.69
CA GLN A 104 -9.44 5.83 5.20
C GLN A 104 -9.35 4.67 4.19
N GLN A 105 -9.75 3.46 4.57
CA GLN A 105 -9.63 2.28 3.72
C GLN A 105 -10.53 2.36 2.48
N TRP A 106 -11.71 2.95 2.62
CA TRP A 106 -12.59 3.18 1.49
C TRP A 106 -11.98 4.18 0.49
N SER A 107 -11.41 5.28 0.98
CA SER A 107 -10.79 6.31 0.12
C SER A 107 -9.58 5.78 -0.66
N PHE A 108 -8.65 5.10 0.02
CA PHE A 108 -7.48 4.49 -0.64
C PHE A 108 -7.87 3.31 -1.53
N GLY A 109 -8.86 2.51 -1.11
CA GLY A 109 -9.39 1.42 -1.92
C GLY A 109 -9.99 1.90 -3.24
N VAL A 110 -10.81 2.96 -3.22
CA VAL A 110 -11.40 3.57 -4.43
C VAL A 110 -10.31 4.16 -5.33
N MET A 111 -9.35 4.88 -4.75
CA MET A 111 -8.20 5.44 -5.48
C MET A 111 -7.38 4.34 -6.18
N GLY A 112 -7.07 3.24 -5.46
CA GLY A 112 -6.34 2.10 -6.02
C GLY A 112 -7.12 1.40 -7.14
N LEU A 113 -8.44 1.27 -7.00
CA LEU A 113 -9.30 0.69 -8.03
C LEU A 113 -9.31 1.52 -9.32
N GLN A 114 -9.41 2.85 -9.22
CA GLN A 114 -9.42 3.66 -10.42
C GLN A 114 -8.05 3.68 -11.10
N LEU A 115 -6.96 3.77 -10.34
CA LEU A 115 -5.63 3.73 -10.93
C LEU A 115 -5.41 2.42 -11.70
N ALA A 116 -5.79 1.29 -11.11
CA ALA A 116 -5.72 -0.02 -11.76
C ALA A 116 -6.57 -0.09 -13.04
N ARG A 117 -7.78 0.49 -13.01
CA ARG A 117 -8.65 0.58 -14.20
C ARG A 117 -7.99 1.38 -15.32
N ARG A 118 -7.42 2.55 -15.02
CA ARG A 118 -6.73 3.40 -16.00
C ARG A 118 -5.52 2.69 -16.58
N LEU A 119 -4.74 2.01 -15.74
CA LEU A 119 -3.57 1.24 -16.17
C LEU A 119 -3.99 0.11 -17.13
N ARG A 120 -5.03 -0.66 -16.81
CA ARG A 120 -5.55 -1.71 -17.70
C ARG A 120 -5.97 -1.16 -19.06
N VAL A 121 -6.67 -0.03 -19.09
CA VAL A 121 -7.09 0.61 -20.35
C VAL A 121 -5.89 1.10 -21.16
N ALA A 122 -4.89 1.70 -20.50
CA ALA A 122 -3.68 2.17 -21.16
C ALA A 122 -2.86 1.01 -21.75
N MET A 123 -2.68 -0.06 -20.99
CA MET A 123 -1.96 -1.26 -21.44
C MET A 123 -2.71 -1.95 -22.60
N MET A 124 -4.03 -2.12 -22.52
CA MET A 124 -4.82 -2.65 -23.64
C MET A 124 -4.72 -1.79 -24.89
N ARG A 125 -4.78 -0.45 -24.75
CA ARG A 125 -4.61 0.46 -25.89
C ARG A 125 -3.23 0.30 -26.52
N ALA A 126 -2.17 0.18 -25.72
CA ALA A 126 -0.81 -0.02 -26.21
C ALA A 126 -0.66 -1.35 -26.95
N MET A 127 -1.23 -2.43 -26.40
CA MET A 127 -1.20 -3.76 -27.06
C MET A 127 -1.84 -3.72 -28.45
N VAL A 128 -3.00 -3.06 -28.62
CA VAL A 128 -3.70 -2.99 -29.92
C VAL A 128 -2.97 -2.13 -30.97
N HIS A 129 -2.10 -1.20 -30.54
CA HIS A 129 -1.33 -0.35 -31.46
C HIS A 129 0.03 -0.94 -31.86
N ASN A 130 0.42 -2.08 -31.30
CA ASN A 130 1.68 -2.75 -31.68
C ASN A 130 1.57 -3.43 -33.04
N GLU A 131 2.69 -3.51 -33.74
CA GLU A 131 2.82 -4.16 -35.04
C GLU A 131 2.68 -5.69 -34.97
N VAL A 132 2.28 -6.33 -36.06
CA VAL A 132 2.04 -7.79 -36.08
C VAL A 132 3.30 -8.59 -35.72
N GLY A 133 4.48 -8.16 -36.18
CA GLY A 133 5.76 -8.81 -35.86
C GLY A 133 6.15 -8.72 -34.37
N TRP A 134 5.55 -7.82 -33.60
CA TRP A 134 5.75 -7.75 -32.14
C TRP A 134 5.10 -8.94 -31.43
N PHE A 135 3.98 -9.45 -31.96
CA PHE A 135 3.26 -10.62 -31.42
C PHE A 135 3.89 -11.96 -31.79
N ASP A 136 4.79 -12.00 -32.78
CA ASP A 136 5.50 -13.23 -33.19
C ASP A 136 6.59 -13.65 -32.18
N ARG A 137 6.97 -12.76 -31.25
CA ARG A 137 7.88 -13.09 -30.15
C ARG A 137 7.17 -13.97 -29.12
N GLU A 138 7.80 -15.07 -28.70
CA GLU A 138 7.24 -15.97 -27.66
C GLU A 138 6.89 -15.23 -26.36
N GLU A 139 7.67 -14.20 -26.00
CA GLU A 139 7.44 -13.33 -24.84
C GLU A 139 6.15 -12.49 -24.94
N ASN A 140 5.70 -12.24 -26.17
CA ASN A 140 4.54 -11.41 -26.49
C ASN A 140 3.35 -12.23 -27.01
N SER A 141 3.34 -13.53 -26.71
CA SER A 141 2.19 -14.39 -26.99
C SER A 141 0.95 -13.88 -26.24
N SER A 142 -0.22 -14.00 -26.88
CA SER A 142 -1.49 -13.48 -26.37
C SER A 142 -1.85 -13.97 -24.94
N GLY A 143 -1.46 -15.19 -24.59
CA GLY A 143 -1.63 -15.73 -23.24
C GLY A 143 -0.71 -15.08 -22.20
N VAL A 144 0.54 -14.79 -22.57
CA VAL A 144 1.52 -14.12 -21.70
C VAL A 144 1.10 -12.67 -21.47
N LEU A 145 0.67 -11.96 -22.51
CA LEU A 145 0.16 -10.58 -22.39
C LEU A 145 -1.05 -10.48 -21.48
N THR A 146 -2.02 -11.38 -21.63
CA THR A 146 -3.23 -11.37 -20.80
C THR A 146 -2.87 -11.61 -19.32
N THR A 147 -1.91 -12.50 -19.09
CA THR A 147 -1.40 -12.78 -17.75
C THR A 147 -0.67 -11.58 -17.16
N LYS A 148 0.26 -10.96 -17.92
CA LYS A 148 1.00 -9.75 -17.50
C LYS A 148 0.06 -8.57 -17.22
N LEU A 149 -0.91 -8.33 -18.10
CA LEU A 149 -1.93 -7.30 -17.90
C LEU A 149 -2.70 -7.49 -16.59
N GLY A 150 -3.06 -8.73 -16.28
CA GLY A 150 -3.78 -9.09 -15.05
C GLY A 150 -2.91 -8.93 -13.80
N SER A 151 -1.69 -9.46 -13.83
CA SER A 151 -0.75 -9.41 -12.71
C SER A 151 -0.29 -7.99 -12.40
N ASP A 152 0.14 -7.24 -13.41
CA ASP A 152 0.77 -5.94 -13.23
C ASP A 152 -0.26 -4.91 -12.75
N ALA A 153 -1.48 -4.96 -13.30
CA ALA A 153 -2.57 -4.11 -12.83
C ALA A 153 -3.00 -4.44 -11.39
N SER A 154 -2.95 -5.71 -11.00
CA SER A 154 -3.31 -6.13 -9.64
C SER A 154 -2.21 -5.79 -8.63
N TYR A 155 -0.95 -5.90 -9.03
CA TYR A 155 0.19 -5.49 -8.23
C TYR A 155 0.16 -3.98 -7.95
N VAL A 156 -0.03 -3.15 -8.99
CA VAL A 156 -0.14 -1.69 -8.83
C VAL A 156 -1.35 -1.32 -7.97
N ARG A 157 -2.48 -2.02 -8.13
CA ARG A 157 -3.66 -1.81 -7.27
C ARG A 157 -3.33 -2.04 -5.80
N GLY A 158 -2.67 -3.15 -5.46
CA GLY A 158 -2.32 -3.48 -4.08
C GLY A 158 -1.30 -2.50 -3.51
N ALA A 159 -0.28 -2.16 -4.29
CA ALA A 159 0.75 -1.21 -3.90
C ALA A 159 0.19 0.19 -3.61
N VAL A 160 -0.76 0.67 -4.43
CA VAL A 160 -1.32 2.02 -4.26
C VAL A 160 -2.52 2.04 -3.32
N GLY A 161 -3.37 1.02 -3.35
CA GLY A 161 -4.58 0.95 -2.53
C GLY A 161 -4.30 0.60 -1.07
N ASP A 162 -3.45 -0.40 -0.81
CA ASP A 162 -3.24 -0.90 0.55
C ASP A 162 -1.91 -0.39 1.14
N THR A 163 -0.82 -0.43 0.36
CA THR A 163 0.52 -0.10 0.88
C THR A 163 0.68 1.38 1.16
N LEU A 164 0.20 2.29 0.29
CA LEU A 164 0.31 3.73 0.54
C LEU A 164 -0.46 4.19 1.79
N GLY A 165 -1.67 3.68 2.00
CA GLY A 165 -2.47 4.01 3.18
C GLY A 165 -1.77 3.57 4.48
N LEU A 166 -1.21 2.36 4.47
CA LEU A 166 -0.49 1.80 5.61
C LEU A 166 0.83 2.53 5.89
N MET A 167 1.61 2.83 4.85
CA MET A 167 2.86 3.59 4.98
C MET A 167 2.62 4.96 5.59
N LEU A 168 1.60 5.67 5.09
CA LEU A 168 1.26 7.00 5.56
C LEU A 168 0.78 6.97 7.02
N GLN A 169 -0.08 6.01 7.37
CA GLN A 169 -0.50 5.79 8.76
C GLN A 169 0.69 5.53 9.70
N ASN A 170 1.63 4.68 9.28
CA ASN A 170 2.81 4.35 10.08
C ASN A 170 3.72 5.58 10.30
N VAL A 171 3.97 6.36 9.25
CA VAL A 171 4.77 7.59 9.36
C VAL A 171 4.12 8.59 10.32
N LEU A 172 2.80 8.77 10.21
CA LEU A 172 2.05 9.67 11.09
C LEU A 172 2.03 9.17 12.53
N CYS A 173 1.83 7.87 12.73
CA CYS A 173 1.88 7.24 14.04
C CYS A 173 3.25 7.43 14.71
N LEU A 174 4.34 7.21 13.97
CA LEU A 174 5.70 7.45 14.46
C LEU A 174 5.93 8.92 14.80
N ALA A 175 5.46 9.85 13.95
CA ALA A 175 5.60 11.27 14.19
C ALA A 175 4.85 11.72 15.46
N PHE A 176 3.57 11.34 15.62
CA PHE A 176 2.79 11.67 16.80
C PHE A 176 3.33 11.00 18.07
N GLY A 177 3.74 9.74 17.98
CA GLY A 177 4.36 9.03 19.10
C GLY A 177 5.65 9.69 19.56
N TYR A 178 6.50 10.14 18.62
CA TYR A 178 7.73 10.87 18.94
C TYR A 178 7.44 12.22 19.61
N VAL A 179 6.45 12.97 19.12
CA VAL A 179 6.05 14.25 19.73
C VAL A 179 5.57 14.06 21.16
N ILE A 180 4.76 13.03 21.42
CA ILE A 180 4.26 12.76 22.79
C ILE A 180 5.36 12.23 23.70
N ALA A 181 6.32 11.46 23.18
CA ALA A 181 7.44 10.98 23.98
C ALA A 181 8.42 12.09 24.39
N LEU A 182 8.49 13.18 23.62
CA LEU A 182 9.33 14.34 23.93
C LEU A 182 8.67 15.33 24.90
N VAL A 183 7.34 15.34 24.98
CA VAL A 183 6.55 16.19 25.89
C VAL A 183 6.46 15.53 27.25
#